data_AF-A0A257RL05-F1
#
_entry.id   AF-A0A257RL05-F1
#
_cell.length_a   1.000
_cell.length_b   1.000
_cell.length_c   1.000
_cell.angle_alpha   90.00
_cell.angle_beta   90.00
_cell.angle_gamma   90.00
#
_symmetry.space_group_name_H-M   'P 1'
#
loop_
_entity.id
_entity.type
_entity.pdbx_description
1 polymer ?
#
loop_
_entity_poly.entity_id
_entity_poly.type
_entity_poly.pdbx_seq_one_letter_code
_entity_poly.pdbx_strand_id
1 'polypeptide(L)'
;MTRRPTRLAGLALVVAISMGGASFAGATTHRPHPPSHLPGSAASATFPTGLPDANEPSGVAPPSSTALPGFVERYVTDFTGSSLPAGWSVFSGAASGDPGSQWAASHVSVSGGLLSLNAWRDPGYGGQWVTGGLCQCDATTTYGAYFVRSRETGPGPTVVELLWPVTGWPPEIDFNETDGHTTFSFATLHWGVANHQVQVRTSVDLTQWHTWGVVWTPTTVVYTIDGRVWGVVNAPSEVPHVPMSLHLQQQTWCSQGYACPTSDQSTQVDWVASYAMSPNSTSLAPFVSGRVALSAAQKASVASEALAIATQGDELVSVVGHPTSPGGVALAGRRASAVRSYLLERLARLHDRQVIVAAVTGSVVTSRSRLAGTASVSIDVA
;
A
#
# COMPACT_ATOMS: atom_id res chain seq x y z
N MET A 1 35.62 10.29 62.96
CA MET A 1 35.25 8.93 62.50
C MET A 1 33.92 9.02 61.77
N THR A 2 33.97 9.19 60.45
CA THR A 2 32.80 9.33 59.57
C THR A 2 32.93 8.27 58.49
N ARG A 3 32.12 7.21 58.57
CA ARG A 3 32.08 6.12 57.58
C ARG A 3 30.83 6.23 56.71
N ARG A 4 31.08 6.05 55.41
CA ARG A 4 30.16 6.03 54.26
C ARG A 4 28.96 5.08 54.44
N PRO A 5 27.84 5.33 53.75
CA PRO A 5 26.85 4.30 53.45
C PRO A 5 27.24 3.53 52.18
N THR A 6 27.15 2.19 52.28
CA THR A 6 27.18 1.24 51.18
C THR A 6 25.81 1.12 50.51
N ARG A 7 25.83 0.99 49.18
CA ARG A 7 24.68 0.74 48.30
C ARG A 7 24.05 -0.62 48.59
N LEU A 8 22.71 -0.68 48.62
CA LEU A 8 21.93 -1.90 48.37
C LEU A 8 21.15 -1.69 47.07
N ALA A 9 21.30 -2.65 46.15
CA ALA A 9 20.62 -2.71 44.87
C ALA A 9 19.14 -3.00 45.08
N GLY A 10 18.27 -2.16 44.52
CA GLY A 10 16.84 -2.43 44.41
C GLY A 10 16.59 -3.36 43.23
N LEU A 11 16.08 -4.56 43.52
CA LEU A 11 15.41 -5.42 42.55
C LEU A 11 14.13 -4.69 42.10
N ALA A 12 14.03 -4.33 40.82
CA ALA A 12 12.77 -3.89 40.22
C ALA A 12 11.96 -5.14 39.83
N LEU A 13 10.89 -5.38 40.57
CA LEU A 13 9.87 -6.38 40.27
C LEU A 13 9.04 -5.87 39.07
N VAL A 14 9.25 -6.43 37.88
CA VAL A 14 8.36 -6.18 36.74
C VAL A 14 7.18 -7.15 36.86
N VAL A 15 6.01 -6.59 37.14
CA VAL A 15 4.73 -7.31 37.17
C VAL A 15 4.32 -7.58 35.72
N ALA A 16 4.36 -8.84 35.31
CA ALA A 16 3.72 -9.30 34.09
C ALA A 16 2.21 -9.29 34.29
N ILE A 17 1.51 -8.37 33.62
CA ILE A 17 0.04 -8.38 33.58
C ILE A 17 -0.37 -9.40 32.53
N SER A 18 -0.68 -10.61 33.00
CA SER A 18 -1.38 -11.62 32.22
C SER A 18 -2.83 -11.19 31.99
N MET A 19 -3.15 -10.67 30.81
CA MET A 19 -4.54 -10.54 30.37
C MET A 19 -4.96 -11.87 29.72
N GLY A 20 -5.85 -12.58 30.41
CA GLY A 20 -6.39 -13.86 29.98
C GLY A 20 -7.11 -13.75 28.64
N GLY A 21 -6.69 -14.58 27.68
CA GLY A 21 -7.41 -14.81 26.44
C GLY A 21 -8.69 -15.58 26.72
N ALA A 22 -9.83 -14.95 26.45
CA ALA A 22 -11.09 -15.66 26.31
C ALA A 22 -11.11 -16.29 24.91
N SER A 23 -10.95 -17.61 24.86
CA SER A 23 -11.16 -18.40 23.65
C SER A 23 -12.64 -18.34 23.26
N PHE A 24 -12.97 -17.58 22.23
CA PHE A 24 -14.24 -17.69 21.53
C PHE A 24 -14.00 -18.48 20.25
N ALA A 25 -14.36 -19.76 20.26
CA ALA A 25 -14.56 -20.55 19.06
C ALA A 25 -15.84 -20.04 18.35
N GLY A 26 -15.70 -18.94 17.60
CA GLY A 26 -16.73 -18.47 16.69
C GLY A 26 -16.69 -19.31 15.42
N ALA A 27 -17.82 -19.91 15.05
CA ALA A 27 -17.96 -20.61 13.79
C ALA A 27 -17.63 -19.67 12.62
N THR A 28 -16.58 -20.00 11.86
CA THR A 28 -16.19 -19.30 10.63
C THR A 28 -17.27 -19.53 9.57
N THR A 29 -18.08 -18.52 9.30
CA THR A 29 -18.96 -18.56 8.13
C THR A 29 -18.13 -18.27 6.89
N HIS A 30 -17.49 -19.29 6.32
CA HIS A 30 -17.01 -19.22 4.94
C HIS A 30 -18.23 -19.06 4.04
N ARG A 31 -18.43 -17.87 3.49
CA ARG A 31 -19.26 -17.74 2.28
C ARG A 31 -18.34 -18.06 1.12
N PRO A 32 -18.57 -19.15 0.36
CA PRO A 32 -17.97 -19.28 -0.95
C PRO A 32 -18.51 -18.10 -1.77
N HIS A 33 -17.68 -17.09 -1.98
CA HIS A 33 -17.98 -16.11 -3.02
C HIS A 33 -17.77 -16.88 -4.34
N PRO A 34 -18.80 -17.01 -5.19
CA PRO A 34 -18.55 -17.54 -6.53
C PRO A 34 -17.48 -16.65 -7.17
N PRO A 35 -16.51 -17.20 -7.91
CA PRO A 35 -15.63 -16.37 -8.71
C PRO A 35 -16.53 -15.51 -9.59
N SER A 36 -16.50 -14.20 -9.36
CA SER A 36 -17.14 -13.24 -10.24
C SER A 36 -16.31 -13.19 -11.52
N HIS A 37 -16.41 -14.26 -12.32
CA HIS A 37 -16.01 -14.26 -13.71
C HIS A 37 -16.92 -13.26 -14.41
N LEU A 38 -16.41 -12.06 -14.65
CA LEU A 38 -17.08 -11.09 -15.51
C LEU A 38 -17.07 -11.62 -16.95
N PRO A 39 -18.24 -11.78 -17.60
CA PRO A 39 -18.30 -11.94 -19.04
C PRO A 39 -18.26 -10.55 -19.70
N GLY A 40 -17.17 -10.27 -20.43
CA GLY A 40 -17.18 -9.30 -21.54
C GLY A 40 -16.87 -7.83 -21.21
N SER A 41 -15.73 -7.38 -21.73
CA SER A 41 -15.45 -6.00 -22.17
C SER A 41 -15.50 -4.87 -21.13
N ALA A 42 -14.74 -5.01 -20.03
CA ALA A 42 -14.06 -3.85 -19.47
C ALA A 42 -12.75 -3.68 -20.26
N ALA A 43 -12.46 -2.49 -20.79
CA ALA A 43 -11.14 -2.19 -21.33
C ALA A 43 -10.10 -2.63 -20.29
N SER A 44 -9.19 -3.55 -20.65
CA SER A 44 -8.25 -4.14 -19.71
C SER A 44 -7.39 -3.03 -19.09
N ALA A 45 -7.75 -2.59 -17.89
CA ALA A 45 -6.88 -1.79 -17.07
C ALA A 45 -5.55 -2.56 -16.97
N THR A 46 -4.50 -2.00 -17.52
CA THR A 46 -3.18 -2.62 -17.52
C THR A 46 -2.55 -2.23 -16.19
N PHE A 47 -2.40 -3.21 -15.29
CA PHE A 47 -1.75 -2.97 -14.01
C PHE A 47 -0.22 -3.09 -14.19
N PRO A 48 0.57 -2.32 -13.42
CA PRO A 48 2.02 -2.39 -13.46
C PRO A 48 2.58 -3.81 -13.29
N THR A 49 3.48 -4.20 -14.19
CA THR A 49 4.26 -5.43 -14.11
C THR A 49 5.75 -5.18 -13.81
N GLY A 50 6.18 -3.93 -13.91
CA GLY A 50 7.59 -3.53 -14.00
C GLY A 50 8.05 -3.33 -15.45
N LEU A 51 9.29 -2.88 -15.63
CA LEU A 51 9.92 -2.58 -16.92
C LEU A 51 11.03 -3.61 -17.21
N PRO A 52 11.12 -4.21 -18.41
CA PRO A 52 12.21 -5.13 -18.71
C PRO A 52 13.59 -4.49 -18.52
N ASP A 53 14.43 -5.11 -17.71
CA ASP A 53 15.83 -4.71 -17.50
C ASP A 53 16.67 -5.96 -17.17
N ALA A 54 17.62 -6.28 -18.05
CA ALA A 54 18.44 -7.48 -17.93
C ALA A 54 19.50 -7.39 -16.82
N ASN A 55 19.70 -6.21 -16.22
CA ASN A 55 20.59 -6.04 -15.08
C ASN A 55 19.92 -6.41 -13.75
N GLU A 56 18.58 -6.48 -13.74
CA GLU A 56 17.84 -6.83 -12.53
C GLU A 56 17.86 -8.33 -12.27
N PRO A 57 17.94 -8.76 -10.98
CA PRO A 57 17.84 -10.16 -10.60
C PRO A 57 16.60 -10.87 -11.15
N SER A 58 15.45 -10.18 -11.27
CA SER A 58 14.24 -10.74 -11.88
C SER A 58 14.11 -10.52 -13.40
N GLY A 59 15.03 -9.77 -14.00
CA GLY A 59 14.95 -9.31 -15.39
C GLY A 59 13.96 -8.16 -15.62
N VAL A 60 13.42 -7.58 -14.54
CA VAL A 60 12.37 -6.56 -14.57
C VAL A 60 12.62 -5.52 -13.48
N ALA A 61 12.90 -4.28 -13.87
CA ALA A 61 13.01 -3.11 -13.01
C ALA A 61 11.65 -2.63 -12.49
N PRO A 62 11.63 -1.80 -11.44
CA PRO A 62 10.40 -1.20 -10.94
C PRO A 62 9.60 -0.45 -12.04
N PRO A 63 8.26 -0.45 -11.94
CA PRO A 63 7.43 0.32 -12.86
C PRO A 63 7.68 1.83 -12.75
N SER A 64 7.36 2.58 -13.81
CA SER A 64 7.53 4.03 -13.80
C SER A 64 6.55 4.75 -12.88
N SER A 65 6.88 5.98 -12.49
CA SER A 65 6.10 6.76 -11.53
C SER A 65 4.64 7.06 -11.93
N THR A 66 4.28 6.83 -13.19
CA THR A 66 2.93 7.01 -13.77
C THR A 66 2.40 5.73 -14.41
N ALA A 67 2.92 4.56 -14.03
CA ALA A 67 2.56 3.29 -14.64
C ALA A 67 1.10 2.86 -14.37
N LEU A 68 0.48 3.40 -13.32
CA LEU A 68 -0.91 3.12 -12.96
C LEU A 68 -1.80 4.35 -13.21
N PRO A 69 -2.73 4.32 -14.18
CA PRO A 69 -3.65 5.42 -14.42
C PRO A 69 -4.45 5.82 -13.19
N GLY A 70 -4.54 7.12 -12.91
CA GLY A 70 -5.23 7.64 -11.72
C GLY A 70 -4.40 7.55 -10.43
N PHE A 71 -3.14 7.12 -10.52
CA PHE A 71 -2.22 6.98 -9.39
C PHE A 71 -0.86 7.61 -9.71
N VAL A 72 -0.16 8.06 -8.68
CA VAL A 72 1.24 8.54 -8.76
C VAL A 72 2.09 7.75 -7.78
N GLU A 73 3.31 7.42 -8.17
CA GLU A 73 4.26 6.74 -7.29
C GLU A 73 4.46 7.55 -6.01
N ARG A 74 4.33 6.84 -4.90
CA ARG A 74 4.56 7.34 -3.55
C ARG A 74 5.93 6.87 -3.04
N TYR A 75 6.30 5.65 -3.38
CA TYR A 75 7.52 5.02 -2.92
C TYR A 75 7.94 3.93 -3.89
N VAL A 76 9.25 3.82 -4.12
CA VAL A 76 9.87 2.71 -4.85
C VAL A 76 11.18 2.33 -4.17
N THR A 77 11.46 1.03 -4.10
CA THR A 77 12.76 0.49 -3.71
C THR A 77 13.09 -0.71 -4.57
N ASP A 78 14.36 -0.78 -4.94
CA ASP A 78 14.96 -1.81 -5.80
C ASP A 78 16.07 -2.57 -5.06
N PHE A 79 16.17 -2.36 -3.74
CA PHE A 79 17.07 -3.06 -2.82
C PHE A 79 18.55 -3.16 -3.28
N THR A 80 19.03 -2.20 -4.07
CA THR A 80 20.39 -2.16 -4.62
C THR A 80 21.48 -1.89 -3.58
N GLY A 81 21.10 -1.54 -2.35
CA GLY A 81 22.01 -1.31 -1.23
C GLY A 81 22.48 -2.61 -0.54
N SER A 82 23.02 -2.44 0.67
CA SER A 82 23.47 -3.54 1.54
C SER A 82 22.70 -3.62 2.86
N SER A 83 21.61 -2.85 2.99
CA SER A 83 20.77 -2.78 4.18
C SER A 83 19.37 -2.34 3.77
N LEU A 84 18.40 -2.55 4.66
CA LEU A 84 17.04 -2.07 4.46
C LEU A 84 17.02 -0.54 4.25
N PRO A 85 16.22 -0.03 3.30
CA PRO A 85 15.96 1.40 3.19
C PRO A 85 15.31 1.96 4.45
N ALA A 86 15.39 3.29 4.63
CA ALA A 86 14.66 3.97 5.69
C ALA A 86 13.14 3.70 5.57
N GLY A 87 12.46 3.61 6.71
CA GLY A 87 11.02 3.35 6.78
C GLY A 87 10.63 1.87 6.93
N TRP A 88 11.60 0.96 6.85
CA TRP A 88 11.39 -0.48 7.06
C TRP A 88 11.83 -0.91 8.46
N SER A 89 11.05 -1.80 9.08
CA SER A 89 11.33 -2.40 10.39
C SER A 89 11.20 -3.91 10.33
N VAL A 90 12.21 -4.62 10.84
CA VAL A 90 12.22 -6.08 10.90
C VAL A 90 11.42 -6.60 12.09
N PHE A 91 10.75 -7.73 11.90
CA PHE A 91 10.05 -8.43 12.97
C PHE A 91 11.01 -9.27 13.81
N SER A 92 10.58 -9.53 15.04
CA SER A 92 11.30 -10.39 15.98
C SER A 92 10.31 -11.06 16.94
N GLY A 93 10.59 -12.29 17.36
CA GLY A 93 9.72 -13.05 18.25
C GLY A 93 8.72 -13.91 17.48
N ALA A 94 7.79 -14.52 18.20
CA ALA A 94 6.74 -15.33 17.59
C ALA A 94 5.71 -14.45 16.88
N ALA A 95 5.21 -14.92 15.73
CA ALA A 95 4.09 -14.30 15.04
C ALA A 95 2.80 -14.45 15.85
N SER A 96 1.95 -13.42 15.80
CA SER A 96 0.63 -13.47 16.41
C SER A 96 -0.24 -14.49 15.66
N GLY A 97 -0.79 -15.48 16.35
CA GLY A 97 -1.59 -16.55 15.74
C GLY A 97 -0.82 -17.83 15.43
N ASP A 98 0.52 -17.77 15.32
CA ASP A 98 1.39 -18.93 15.19
C ASP A 98 2.43 -19.00 16.33
N PRO A 99 2.07 -19.59 17.48
CA PRO A 99 2.99 -19.68 18.62
C PRO A 99 4.22 -20.58 18.35
N GLY A 100 4.24 -21.33 17.24
CA GLY A 100 5.38 -22.14 16.82
C GLY A 100 6.35 -21.43 15.87
N SER A 101 6.00 -20.25 15.38
CA SER A 101 6.85 -19.43 14.53
C SER A 101 7.89 -18.66 15.34
N GLN A 102 8.98 -18.27 14.69
CA GLN A 102 9.98 -17.39 15.24
C GLN A 102 10.55 -16.50 14.12
N TRP A 103 10.50 -15.18 14.32
CA TRP A 103 11.18 -14.19 13.51
C TRP A 103 12.46 -13.70 14.16
N ALA A 104 13.47 -13.40 13.33
CA ALA A 104 14.70 -12.76 13.78
C ALA A 104 15.27 -11.82 12.71
N ALA A 105 15.88 -10.72 13.16
CA ALA A 105 16.50 -9.73 12.27
C ALA A 105 17.61 -10.34 11.39
N SER A 106 18.35 -11.33 11.90
CA SER A 106 19.39 -12.07 11.17
C SER A 106 18.86 -12.87 9.97
N HIS A 107 17.54 -13.02 9.85
CA HIS A 107 16.88 -13.74 8.77
C HIS A 107 16.35 -12.81 7.67
N VAL A 108 16.59 -11.51 7.79
CA VAL A 108 16.30 -10.52 6.75
C VAL A 108 17.63 -9.97 6.25
N SER A 109 17.84 -10.02 4.93
CA SER A 109 19.06 -9.49 4.30
C SER A 109 18.74 -8.70 3.04
N VAL A 110 19.52 -7.64 2.79
CA VAL A 110 19.51 -6.90 1.53
C VAL A 110 20.89 -6.99 0.90
N SER A 111 20.96 -7.54 -0.31
CA SER A 111 22.21 -7.67 -1.07
C SER A 111 21.92 -7.98 -2.54
N GLY A 112 22.73 -7.43 -3.44
CA GLY A 112 22.71 -7.80 -4.86
C GLY A 112 21.38 -7.49 -5.56
N GLY A 113 20.71 -6.40 -5.19
CA GLY A 113 19.40 -6.01 -5.73
C GLY A 113 18.22 -6.75 -5.09
N LEU A 114 18.45 -7.59 -4.08
CA LEU A 114 17.40 -8.39 -3.47
C LEU A 114 17.24 -8.09 -1.99
N LEU A 115 15.99 -7.99 -1.57
CA LEU A 115 15.56 -8.31 -0.21
C LEU A 115 15.31 -9.82 -0.12
N SER A 116 15.80 -10.46 0.94
CA SER A 116 15.56 -11.90 1.20
C SER A 116 15.03 -12.11 2.61
N LEU A 117 13.91 -12.83 2.71
CA LEU A 117 13.35 -13.35 3.95
C LEU A 117 13.74 -14.82 4.03
N ASN A 118 14.52 -15.21 5.03
CA ASN A 118 15.18 -16.52 5.03
C ASN A 118 14.61 -17.43 6.12
N ALA A 119 14.34 -18.69 5.78
CA ALA A 119 13.99 -19.77 6.70
C ALA A 119 15.18 -20.71 6.79
N TRP A 120 15.76 -20.85 7.98
CA TRP A 120 16.80 -21.85 8.25
C TRP A 120 16.74 -22.28 9.71
N ARG A 121 17.33 -23.44 10.02
CA ARG A 121 17.44 -23.94 11.40
C ARG A 121 18.53 -23.19 12.14
N ASP A 122 18.16 -22.28 13.03
CA ASP A 122 19.13 -21.40 13.70
C ASP A 122 19.64 -21.97 15.03
N PRO A 123 20.94 -22.32 15.17
CA PRO A 123 21.54 -22.74 16.44
C PRO A 123 21.41 -21.69 17.56
N GLY A 124 21.37 -20.40 17.22
CA GLY A 124 21.11 -19.29 18.14
C GLY A 124 19.71 -19.34 18.76
N TYR A 125 18.79 -20.08 18.12
CA TYR A 125 17.42 -20.34 18.58
C TYR A 125 17.20 -21.85 18.86
N GLY A 126 18.25 -22.56 19.29
CA GLY A 126 18.13 -23.97 19.68
C GLY A 126 17.86 -24.94 18.52
N GLY A 127 18.22 -24.56 17.29
CA GLY A 127 18.02 -25.38 16.09
C GLY A 127 16.58 -25.40 15.57
N GLN A 128 15.75 -24.46 16.03
CA GLN A 128 14.40 -24.24 15.53
C GLN A 128 14.43 -23.57 14.15
N TRP A 129 13.38 -23.76 13.36
CA TRP A 129 13.18 -22.97 12.15
C TRP A 129 12.88 -21.53 12.55
N VAL A 130 13.70 -20.61 12.05
CA VAL A 130 13.54 -19.18 12.25
C VAL A 130 13.40 -18.54 10.88
N THR A 131 12.57 -17.49 10.79
CA THR A 131 12.16 -16.85 9.55
C THR A 131 12.42 -15.35 9.54
N GLY A 132 12.39 -14.74 8.36
CA GLY A 132 12.44 -13.29 8.17
C GLY A 132 11.04 -12.72 7.98
N GLY A 133 10.81 -11.52 8.50
CA GLY A 133 9.61 -10.74 8.26
C GLY A 133 9.87 -9.28 8.56
N LEU A 134 9.16 -8.39 7.89
CA LEU A 134 9.32 -6.95 8.04
C LEU A 134 8.07 -6.20 7.56
N CYS A 135 8.02 -4.92 7.90
CA CYS A 135 7.02 -3.98 7.45
C CYS A 135 7.69 -2.70 6.93
N GLN A 136 7.01 -2.00 6.03
CA GLN A 136 7.24 -0.58 5.80
C GLN A 136 6.46 0.25 6.85
N CYS A 137 6.73 0.01 8.13
CA CYS A 137 5.91 0.50 9.25
C CYS A 137 5.81 2.03 9.35
N ASP A 138 6.81 2.78 8.86
CA ASP A 138 6.77 4.25 8.89
C ASP A 138 5.91 4.84 7.76
N ALA A 139 5.45 4.02 6.81
CA ALA A 139 4.63 4.42 5.68
C ALA A 139 3.24 3.81 5.77
N THR A 140 2.28 4.59 6.27
CA THR A 140 0.87 4.19 6.35
C THR A 140 0.02 5.03 5.40
N THR A 141 -1.07 4.46 4.91
CA THR A 141 -2.09 5.18 4.12
C THR A 141 -3.43 4.49 4.24
N THR A 142 -4.48 5.27 4.08
CA THR A 142 -5.80 4.74 3.74
C THR A 142 -5.89 4.77 2.23
N TYR A 143 -6.07 3.60 1.60
CA TYR A 143 -6.03 3.42 0.14
C TYR A 143 -4.64 3.59 -0.48
N GLY A 144 -4.47 3.01 -1.66
CA GLY A 144 -3.22 3.00 -2.40
C GLY A 144 -3.13 1.77 -3.30
N ALA A 145 -2.10 1.75 -4.13
CA ALA A 145 -1.73 0.56 -4.87
C ALA A 145 -0.32 0.11 -4.46
N TYR A 146 -0.12 -1.20 -4.32
CA TYR A 146 1.14 -1.79 -3.93
C TYR A 146 1.48 -2.90 -4.91
N PHE A 147 2.74 -2.95 -5.34
CA PHE A 147 3.27 -3.95 -6.24
C PHE A 147 4.58 -4.47 -5.68
N VAL A 148 4.71 -5.79 -5.63
CA VAL A 148 5.87 -6.51 -5.09
C VAL A 148 6.31 -7.53 -6.13
N ARG A 149 7.57 -7.44 -6.55
CA ARG A 149 8.18 -8.43 -7.45
C ARG A 149 8.91 -9.46 -6.62
N SER A 150 8.35 -10.66 -6.52
CA SER A 150 8.88 -11.69 -5.61
C SER A 150 8.87 -13.10 -6.22
N ARG A 151 9.62 -13.99 -5.57
CA ARG A 151 9.58 -15.44 -5.79
C ARG A 151 9.95 -16.19 -4.51
N GLU A 152 9.59 -17.45 -4.44
CA GLU A 152 10.04 -18.41 -3.45
C GLU A 152 11.18 -19.29 -3.98
N THR A 153 12.13 -19.68 -3.14
CA THR A 153 13.16 -20.66 -3.53
C THR A 153 12.67 -22.11 -3.42
N GLY A 154 11.55 -22.34 -2.74
CA GLY A 154 11.00 -23.67 -2.51
C GLY A 154 9.93 -23.71 -1.42
N PRO A 155 9.25 -24.85 -1.26
CA PRO A 155 8.10 -24.99 -0.38
C PRO A 155 8.51 -25.11 1.08
N GLY A 156 7.52 -25.03 1.96
CA GLY A 156 7.71 -25.15 3.40
C GLY A 156 7.20 -23.90 4.09
N PRO A 157 7.96 -22.81 4.17
CA PRO A 157 7.48 -21.60 4.84
C PRO A 157 6.30 -21.00 4.06
N THR A 158 5.29 -20.50 4.76
CA THR A 158 4.27 -19.64 4.13
C THR A 158 4.85 -18.26 3.87
N VAL A 159 4.49 -17.69 2.72
CA VAL A 159 4.72 -16.28 2.40
C VAL A 159 3.42 -15.54 2.55
N VAL A 160 3.47 -14.36 3.17
CA VAL A 160 2.34 -13.45 3.25
C VAL A 160 2.79 -12.03 2.88
N GLU A 161 2.31 -11.54 1.75
CA GLU A 161 2.42 -10.13 1.34
C GLU A 161 1.07 -9.46 1.58
N LEU A 162 1.04 -8.47 2.48
CA LEU A 162 -0.21 -7.98 3.03
C LEU A 162 -0.18 -6.51 3.43
N LEU A 163 -1.37 -5.93 3.59
CA LEU A 163 -1.59 -4.64 4.23
C LEU A 163 -2.19 -4.85 5.63
N TRP A 164 -1.44 -4.43 6.65
CA TRP A 164 -1.80 -4.60 8.06
C TRP A 164 -2.29 -3.28 8.67
N PRO A 165 -3.35 -3.27 9.48
CA PRO A 165 -3.90 -2.07 10.08
C PRO A 165 -2.97 -1.49 11.15
N VAL A 166 -2.89 -0.16 11.20
CA VAL A 166 -2.12 0.56 12.24
C VAL A 166 -2.72 0.34 13.64
N THR A 167 -4.03 0.13 13.74
CA THR A 167 -4.72 -0.05 15.02
C THR A 167 -5.90 -0.99 14.89
N GLY A 168 -5.98 -1.94 15.84
CA GLY A 168 -7.01 -2.97 15.84
C GLY A 168 -6.72 -4.06 14.80
N TRP A 169 -7.48 -5.15 14.90
CA TRP A 169 -7.57 -6.18 13.87
C TRP A 169 -8.89 -6.93 14.10
N PRO A 170 -9.63 -7.32 13.05
CA PRO A 170 -9.49 -6.93 11.63
C PRO A 170 -9.71 -5.42 11.39
N PRO A 171 -9.42 -4.85 10.20
CA PRO A 171 -9.25 -5.49 8.88
C PRO A 171 -7.81 -5.89 8.51
N GLU A 172 -7.61 -6.71 7.47
CA GLU A 172 -6.31 -7.07 6.87
C GLU A 172 -6.52 -7.46 5.39
N ILE A 173 -5.56 -7.12 4.52
CA ILE A 173 -5.61 -7.39 3.08
C ILE A 173 -4.38 -8.19 2.65
N ASP A 174 -4.53 -9.50 2.48
CA ASP A 174 -3.49 -10.40 1.98
C ASP A 174 -3.63 -10.53 0.47
N PHE A 175 -2.57 -10.23 -0.27
CA PHE A 175 -2.59 -10.28 -1.74
C PHE A 175 -1.63 -11.33 -2.33
N ASN A 176 -0.86 -12.01 -1.47
CA ASN A 176 -0.14 -13.24 -1.76
C ASN A 176 0.02 -14.03 -0.46
N GLU A 177 -0.68 -15.15 -0.31
CA GLU A 177 -0.63 -16.04 0.87
C GLU A 177 -0.49 -17.50 0.42
N THR A 178 0.62 -18.18 0.77
CA THR A 178 1.03 -19.41 0.05
C THR A 178 0.87 -20.71 0.83
N ASP A 179 0.57 -20.66 2.13
CA ASP A 179 0.33 -21.84 2.98
C ASP A 179 1.43 -22.92 2.89
N GLY A 180 2.66 -22.48 2.60
CA GLY A 180 3.83 -23.34 2.41
C GLY A 180 3.92 -24.05 1.05
N HIS A 181 3.04 -23.73 0.11
CA HIS A 181 3.02 -24.25 -1.25
C HIS A 181 3.76 -23.34 -2.22
N THR A 182 4.28 -23.92 -3.30
CA THR A 182 4.89 -23.18 -4.42
C THR A 182 4.04 -23.19 -5.70
N THR A 183 2.81 -23.70 -5.65
CA THR A 183 1.98 -23.98 -6.86
C THR A 183 0.66 -23.22 -6.90
N PHE A 184 0.37 -22.47 -5.84
CA PHE A 184 -0.82 -21.63 -5.73
C PHE A 184 -0.64 -20.62 -4.61
N SER A 185 -1.48 -19.58 -4.65
CA SER A 185 -1.56 -18.57 -3.61
C SER A 185 -3.02 -18.17 -3.38
N PHE A 186 -3.30 -17.61 -2.21
CA PHE A 186 -4.56 -16.98 -1.84
C PHE A 186 -4.42 -15.47 -1.77
N ALA A 187 -5.51 -14.79 -2.08
CA ALA A 187 -5.75 -13.44 -1.59
C ALA A 187 -6.90 -13.54 -0.59
N THR A 188 -6.70 -12.95 0.59
CA THR A 188 -7.62 -13.03 1.71
C THR A 188 -7.89 -11.62 2.22
N LEU A 189 -9.16 -11.22 2.24
CA LEU A 189 -9.60 -9.99 2.91
C LEU A 189 -10.26 -10.36 4.23
N HIS A 190 -9.68 -9.94 5.34
CA HIS A 190 -10.26 -10.00 6.67
C HIS A 190 -11.02 -8.70 6.95
N TRP A 191 -12.30 -8.80 7.32
CA TRP A 191 -13.14 -7.62 7.57
C TRP A 191 -14.16 -7.82 8.69
N GLY A 192 -14.57 -6.70 9.27
CA GLY A 192 -15.50 -6.65 10.39
C GLY A 192 -14.93 -7.22 11.69
N VAL A 193 -15.52 -6.84 12.83
CA VAL A 193 -15.07 -7.29 14.17
C VAL A 193 -15.17 -8.80 14.37
N ALA A 194 -15.97 -9.49 13.55
CA ALA A 194 -16.15 -10.93 13.59
C ALA A 194 -15.17 -11.70 12.71
N ASN A 195 -14.21 -11.02 12.05
CA ASN A 195 -13.25 -11.63 11.13
C ASN A 195 -13.92 -12.42 10.00
N HIS A 196 -14.84 -11.77 9.30
CA HIS A 196 -15.34 -12.30 8.04
C HIS A 196 -14.23 -12.30 7.00
N GLN A 197 -14.23 -13.31 6.12
CA GLN A 197 -13.19 -13.50 5.12
C GLN A 197 -13.78 -13.56 3.72
N VAL A 198 -13.14 -12.86 2.79
CA VAL A 198 -13.31 -13.09 1.35
C VAL A 198 -11.99 -13.63 0.83
N GLN A 199 -12.00 -14.88 0.37
CA GLN A 199 -10.80 -15.55 -0.09
C GLN A 199 -10.95 -16.02 -1.54
N VAL A 200 -9.90 -15.86 -2.34
CA VAL A 200 -9.79 -16.37 -3.70
C VAL A 200 -8.44 -17.06 -3.87
N ARG A 201 -8.40 -18.15 -4.64
CA ARG A 201 -7.20 -18.95 -4.92
C ARG A 201 -6.81 -18.84 -6.39
N THR A 202 -5.52 -18.69 -6.67
CA THR A 202 -4.95 -18.79 -8.03
C THR A 202 -3.89 -19.89 -8.09
N SER A 203 -3.78 -20.54 -9.24
CA SER A 203 -2.68 -21.49 -9.50
C SER A 203 -1.56 -20.75 -10.23
N VAL A 204 -0.35 -20.83 -9.69
CA VAL A 204 0.82 -20.10 -10.16
C VAL A 204 2.10 -20.81 -9.71
N ASP A 205 3.16 -20.77 -10.50
CA ASP A 205 4.47 -21.28 -10.10
C ASP A 205 5.24 -20.22 -9.30
N LEU A 206 5.15 -20.29 -7.97
CA LEU A 206 5.76 -19.33 -7.05
C LEU A 206 7.30 -19.38 -7.05
N THR A 207 7.90 -20.38 -7.70
CA THR A 207 9.36 -20.42 -7.89
C THR A 207 9.83 -19.48 -8.99
N GLN A 208 8.92 -19.02 -9.84
CA GLN A 208 9.17 -17.99 -10.83
C GLN A 208 8.92 -16.61 -10.24
N TRP A 209 9.57 -15.62 -10.82
CA TRP A 209 9.34 -14.24 -10.47
C TRP A 209 7.95 -13.79 -10.92
N HIS A 210 7.16 -13.28 -9.97
CA HIS A 210 5.82 -12.71 -10.18
C HIS A 210 5.71 -11.30 -9.62
N THR A 211 4.96 -10.44 -10.32
CA THR A 211 4.58 -9.12 -9.80
C THR A 211 3.21 -9.22 -9.19
N TRP A 212 3.17 -9.36 -7.87
CA TRP A 212 1.96 -9.32 -7.07
C TRP A 212 1.52 -7.88 -6.90
N GLY A 213 0.21 -7.64 -6.90
CA GLY A 213 -0.27 -6.31 -6.59
C GLY A 213 -1.66 -6.27 -5.99
N VAL A 214 -1.88 -5.25 -5.19
CA VAL A 214 -3.18 -4.89 -4.63
C VAL A 214 -3.47 -3.43 -4.92
N VAL A 215 -4.63 -3.15 -5.51
CA VAL A 215 -5.14 -1.80 -5.71
C VAL A 215 -6.35 -1.62 -4.80
N TRP A 216 -6.14 -0.86 -3.73
CA TRP A 216 -7.13 -0.58 -2.71
C TRP A 216 -7.61 0.86 -2.85
N THR A 217 -8.91 1.00 -3.08
CA THR A 217 -9.63 2.26 -3.23
C THR A 217 -10.76 2.31 -2.21
N PRO A 218 -11.44 3.46 -2.05
CA PRO A 218 -12.60 3.58 -1.17
C PRO A 218 -13.75 2.61 -1.48
N THR A 219 -13.79 2.05 -2.69
CA THR A 219 -14.92 1.23 -3.14
C THR A 219 -14.53 -0.19 -3.53
N THR A 220 -13.25 -0.46 -3.74
CA THR A 220 -12.77 -1.76 -4.21
C THR A 220 -11.40 -2.13 -3.67
N VAL A 221 -11.18 -3.44 -3.52
CA VAL A 221 -9.85 -4.05 -3.42
C VAL A 221 -9.68 -4.96 -4.64
N VAL A 222 -8.67 -4.71 -5.47
CA VAL A 222 -8.38 -5.48 -6.68
C VAL A 222 -7.03 -6.16 -6.53
N TYR A 223 -7.01 -7.48 -6.65
CA TYR A 223 -5.80 -8.29 -6.60
C TYR A 223 -5.30 -8.60 -8.01
N THR A 224 -4.01 -8.44 -8.22
CA THR A 224 -3.35 -8.62 -9.51
C THR A 224 -2.12 -9.50 -9.40
N ILE A 225 -1.85 -10.26 -10.46
CA ILE A 225 -0.60 -10.97 -10.68
C ILE A 225 -0.16 -10.74 -12.12
N ASP A 226 1.08 -10.30 -12.31
CA ASP A 226 1.67 -9.98 -13.62
C ASP A 226 0.72 -9.12 -14.48
N GLY A 227 0.12 -8.11 -13.87
CA GLY A 227 -0.74 -7.13 -14.54
C GLY A 227 -2.18 -7.61 -14.78
N ARG A 228 -2.52 -8.85 -14.38
CA ARG A 228 -3.84 -9.46 -14.58
C ARG A 228 -4.61 -9.54 -13.27
N VAL A 229 -5.88 -9.15 -13.31
CA VAL A 229 -6.79 -9.29 -12.17
C VAL A 229 -7.11 -10.76 -11.93
N TRP A 230 -7.00 -11.19 -10.66
CA TRP A 230 -7.38 -12.54 -10.24
C TRP A 230 -8.37 -12.55 -9.06
N GLY A 231 -8.63 -11.40 -8.45
CA GLY A 231 -9.65 -11.22 -7.43
C GLY A 231 -10.12 -9.78 -7.31
N VAL A 232 -11.39 -9.60 -6.93
CA VAL A 232 -11.99 -8.28 -6.70
C VAL A 232 -12.94 -8.37 -5.52
N VAL A 233 -12.80 -7.44 -4.58
CA VAL A 233 -13.81 -7.13 -3.55
C VAL A 233 -14.40 -5.76 -3.88
N ASN A 234 -15.72 -5.69 -4.00
CA ASN A 234 -16.43 -4.45 -4.36
C ASN A 234 -17.71 -4.22 -3.54
N ALA A 235 -17.96 -5.05 -2.52
CA ALA A 235 -19.04 -4.80 -1.57
C ALA A 235 -18.56 -3.72 -0.57
N PRO A 236 -19.23 -2.55 -0.50
CA PRO A 236 -18.73 -1.44 0.32
C PRO A 236 -18.56 -1.75 1.81
N SER A 237 -19.33 -2.70 2.35
CA SER A 237 -19.22 -3.14 3.75
C SER A 237 -17.97 -3.96 4.05
N GLU A 238 -17.31 -4.49 3.02
CA GLU A 238 -16.13 -5.37 3.15
C GLU A 238 -14.83 -4.56 3.02
N VAL A 239 -14.85 -3.44 2.27
CA VAL A 239 -13.67 -2.62 1.98
C VAL A 239 -13.14 -1.96 3.26
N PRO A 240 -11.84 -2.12 3.59
CA PRO A 240 -11.25 -1.44 4.74
C PRO A 240 -11.15 0.08 4.55
N HIS A 241 -11.32 0.82 5.65
CA HIS A 241 -11.28 2.29 5.69
C HIS A 241 -10.37 2.83 6.82
N VAL A 242 -9.36 2.06 7.21
CA VAL A 242 -8.39 2.43 8.25
C VAL A 242 -6.98 2.43 7.68
N PRO A 243 -6.05 3.28 8.17
CA PRO A 243 -4.68 3.27 7.68
C PRO A 243 -4.01 1.90 7.83
N MET A 244 -3.29 1.48 6.80
CA MET A 244 -2.51 0.25 6.78
C MET A 244 -1.08 0.48 6.30
N SER A 245 -0.17 -0.43 6.67
CA SER A 245 1.22 -0.52 6.20
C SER A 245 1.47 -1.83 5.45
N LEU A 246 2.38 -1.79 4.47
CA LEU A 246 2.83 -2.99 3.76
C LEU A 246 3.68 -3.87 4.67
N HIS A 247 3.33 -5.14 4.77
CA HIS A 247 4.05 -6.18 5.51
C HIS A 247 4.45 -7.29 4.54
N LEU A 248 5.68 -7.77 4.68
CA LEU A 248 6.23 -8.91 3.95
C LEU A 248 6.71 -9.93 4.97
N GLN A 249 6.10 -11.11 4.94
CA GLN A 249 6.28 -12.11 5.97
C GLN A 249 6.65 -13.45 5.34
N GLN A 250 7.62 -14.12 5.96
CA GLN A 250 7.78 -15.55 5.81
C GLN A 250 7.57 -16.18 7.18
N GLN A 251 6.79 -17.25 7.28
CA GLN A 251 6.45 -17.90 8.55
C GLN A 251 6.43 -19.43 8.39
N THR A 252 6.52 -20.17 9.49
CA THR A 252 6.43 -21.64 9.47
C THR A 252 5.39 -22.13 10.45
N TRP A 253 4.43 -22.92 9.97
CA TRP A 253 3.38 -23.50 10.82
C TRP A 253 3.69 -24.92 11.27
N CYS A 254 4.98 -25.24 11.43
CA CYS A 254 5.47 -26.58 11.80
C CYS A 254 4.76 -27.14 13.05
N SER A 255 4.42 -26.28 14.02
CA SER A 255 3.71 -26.66 15.25
C SER A 255 2.28 -27.15 15.00
N GLN A 256 1.67 -26.72 13.89
CA GLN A 256 0.33 -27.10 13.44
C GLN A 256 0.35 -28.19 12.35
N GLY A 257 1.53 -28.67 11.96
CA GLY A 257 1.70 -29.80 11.04
C GLY A 257 1.63 -29.44 9.55
N TYR A 258 1.64 -28.16 9.20
CA TYR A 258 1.70 -27.68 7.81
C TYR A 258 2.75 -26.57 7.66
N ALA A 259 2.97 -26.09 6.44
CA ALA A 259 3.95 -25.07 6.11
C ALA A 259 5.29 -25.22 6.86
N CYS A 260 5.87 -26.43 6.78
CA CYS A 260 7.12 -26.76 7.45
C CYS A 260 8.23 -27.07 6.44
N PRO A 261 9.29 -26.25 6.38
CA PRO A 261 10.43 -26.51 5.48
C PRO A 261 11.18 -27.79 5.85
N THR A 262 11.76 -28.41 4.81
CA THR A 262 12.68 -29.55 4.92
C THR A 262 14.14 -29.18 4.66
N SER A 263 14.38 -28.00 4.08
CA SER A 263 15.68 -27.39 3.83
C SER A 263 15.58 -25.88 3.99
N ASP A 264 16.71 -25.19 3.98
CA ASP A 264 16.71 -23.73 3.99
C ASP A 264 15.95 -23.19 2.77
N GLN A 265 15.17 -22.14 2.98
CA GLN A 265 14.34 -21.50 1.96
C GLN A 265 14.36 -19.98 2.10
N SER A 266 13.98 -19.28 1.03
CA SER A 266 13.83 -17.84 1.05
C SER A 266 12.70 -17.35 0.15
N THR A 267 12.05 -16.29 0.60
CA THR A 267 11.28 -15.38 -0.25
C THR A 267 12.21 -14.27 -0.69
N GLN A 268 12.40 -14.14 -1.99
CA GLN A 268 13.23 -13.11 -2.59
C GLN A 268 12.33 -12.04 -3.18
N VAL A 269 12.65 -10.78 -2.91
CA VAL A 269 11.94 -9.61 -3.41
C VAL A 269 12.93 -8.74 -4.14
N ASP A 270 12.66 -8.51 -5.43
CA ASP A 270 13.47 -7.68 -6.32
C ASP A 270 13.19 -6.20 -6.05
N TRP A 271 11.91 -5.84 -6.06
CA TRP A 271 11.48 -4.48 -5.79
C TRP A 271 10.09 -4.40 -5.20
N VAL A 272 9.82 -3.24 -4.59
CA VAL A 272 8.52 -2.81 -4.11
C VAL A 272 8.22 -1.43 -4.67
N ALA A 273 7.03 -1.25 -5.24
CA ALA A 273 6.51 0.04 -5.65
C ALA A 273 5.12 0.26 -5.04
N SER A 274 4.89 1.44 -4.46
CA SER A 274 3.57 1.85 -4.02
C SER A 274 3.16 3.18 -4.63
N TYR A 275 1.87 3.34 -4.82
CA TYR A 275 1.26 4.49 -5.44
C TYR A 275 0.13 5.02 -4.58
N ALA A 276 0.01 6.35 -4.54
CA ALA A 276 -1.15 7.01 -3.99
C ALA A 276 -2.11 7.35 -5.13
N MET A 277 -3.41 7.41 -4.82
CA MET A 277 -4.38 7.98 -5.76
C MET A 277 -3.92 9.40 -6.14
N SER A 278 -3.92 9.69 -7.43
CA SER A 278 -3.60 11.03 -7.92
C SER A 278 -4.67 11.99 -7.42
N PRO A 279 -4.31 13.20 -6.97
CA PRO A 279 -5.32 14.22 -6.74
C PRO A 279 -6.03 14.48 -8.06
N ASN A 280 -7.34 14.23 -8.13
CA ASN A 280 -8.10 14.63 -9.31
C ASN A 280 -7.95 16.16 -9.48
N SER A 281 -7.42 16.58 -10.64
CA SER A 281 -7.24 17.99 -10.96
C SER A 281 -8.30 18.42 -11.96
N THR A 282 -9.36 19.05 -11.48
CA THR A 282 -10.41 19.58 -12.36
C THR A 282 -10.03 20.98 -12.83
N SER A 283 -9.69 21.12 -14.11
CA SER A 283 -9.52 22.43 -14.74
C SER A 283 -10.87 22.95 -15.23
N LEU A 284 -11.39 24.00 -14.60
CA LEU A 284 -12.62 24.65 -15.07
C LEU A 284 -12.32 25.65 -16.19
N ALA A 285 -13.27 25.79 -17.11
CA ALA A 285 -13.22 26.78 -18.17
C ALA A 285 -12.95 28.20 -17.62
N PRO A 286 -12.22 29.05 -18.37
CA PRO A 286 -11.88 30.39 -17.92
C PRO A 286 -13.13 31.20 -17.58
N PHE A 287 -13.08 31.84 -16.42
CA PHE A 287 -14.10 32.79 -16.00
C PHE A 287 -14.16 33.96 -16.96
N VAL A 288 -15.37 34.44 -17.25
CA VAL A 288 -15.59 35.70 -17.97
C VAL A 288 -14.72 36.80 -17.35
N SER A 289 -14.03 37.57 -18.20
CA SER A 289 -13.06 38.58 -17.78
C SER A 289 -13.59 39.44 -16.62
N GLY A 290 -12.81 39.50 -15.52
CA GLY A 290 -13.11 40.34 -14.35
C GLY A 290 -14.04 39.76 -13.28
N ARG A 291 -14.76 38.64 -13.51
CA ARG A 291 -15.66 38.07 -12.49
C ARG A 291 -15.01 36.93 -11.68
N VAL A 292 -15.27 36.92 -10.37
CA VAL A 292 -14.89 35.85 -9.41
C VAL A 292 -16.06 34.88 -9.14
N ALA A 293 -17.29 35.37 -9.23
CA ALA A 293 -18.48 34.54 -9.01
C ALA A 293 -18.68 33.52 -10.14
N LEU A 294 -19.06 32.29 -9.76
CA LEU A 294 -19.37 31.20 -10.68
C LEU A 294 -20.71 31.46 -11.40
N SER A 295 -20.71 31.30 -12.72
CA SER A 295 -21.96 31.24 -13.50
C SER A 295 -22.76 29.97 -13.17
N ALA A 296 -24.03 29.91 -13.59
CA ALA A 296 -24.86 28.72 -13.41
C ALA A 296 -24.25 27.47 -14.08
N ALA A 297 -23.69 27.62 -15.28
CA ALA A 297 -23.02 26.54 -16.00
C ALA A 297 -21.75 26.06 -15.28
N GLN A 298 -20.94 26.99 -14.74
CA GLN A 298 -19.76 26.64 -13.95
C GLN A 298 -20.14 25.93 -12.65
N LYS A 299 -21.21 26.38 -11.97
CA LYS A 299 -21.75 25.68 -10.80
C LYS A 299 -22.24 24.27 -11.14
N ALA A 300 -22.92 24.08 -12.28
CA ALA A 300 -23.35 22.76 -12.71
C ALA A 300 -22.15 21.82 -12.98
N SER A 301 -21.10 22.33 -13.62
CA SER A 301 -19.86 21.56 -13.83
C SER A 301 -19.18 21.18 -12.50
N VAL A 302 -19.03 22.12 -11.56
CA VAL A 302 -18.47 21.83 -10.22
C VAL A 302 -19.35 20.85 -9.44
N ALA A 303 -20.68 20.90 -9.61
CA ALA A 303 -21.59 19.97 -8.97
C ALA A 303 -21.48 18.55 -9.54
N SER A 304 -21.28 18.41 -10.84
CA SER A 304 -21.00 17.12 -11.48
C SER A 304 -19.65 16.56 -11.01
N GLU A 305 -18.65 17.42 -10.89
CA GLU A 305 -17.33 17.03 -10.39
C GLU A 305 -17.40 16.57 -8.93
N ALA A 306 -18.13 17.30 -8.07
CA ALA A 306 -18.33 16.90 -6.69
C ALA A 306 -18.96 15.51 -6.56
N LEU A 307 -19.87 15.15 -7.48
CA LEU A 307 -20.44 13.81 -7.52
C LEU A 307 -19.39 12.77 -7.93
N ALA A 308 -18.56 13.07 -8.93
CA ALA A 308 -17.47 12.20 -9.35
C ALA A 308 -16.47 11.96 -8.22
N ILE A 309 -16.00 13.05 -7.58
CA ILE A 309 -15.11 13.02 -6.41
C ILE A 309 -15.68 12.16 -5.29
N ALA A 310 -16.93 12.42 -4.88
CA ALA A 310 -17.56 11.66 -3.80
C ALA A 310 -17.81 10.18 -4.14
N THR A 311 -18.02 9.87 -5.43
CA THR A 311 -18.23 8.49 -5.89
C THR A 311 -16.90 7.73 -6.00
N GLN A 312 -15.82 8.42 -6.37
CA GLN A 312 -14.47 7.86 -6.47
C GLN A 312 -13.77 7.81 -5.12
N GLY A 313 -14.25 8.61 -4.15
CA GLY A 313 -13.74 8.72 -2.78
C GLY A 313 -12.36 9.39 -2.71
N ASP A 314 -12.14 10.41 -3.55
CA ASP A 314 -10.85 11.12 -3.54
C ASP A 314 -10.63 11.83 -2.20
N GLU A 315 -9.46 11.67 -1.61
CA GLU A 315 -9.12 12.36 -0.35
C GLU A 315 -8.48 13.73 -0.57
N LEU A 316 -7.92 14.00 -1.76
CA LEU A 316 -7.24 15.25 -2.09
C LEU A 316 -7.61 15.71 -3.50
N VAL A 317 -8.12 16.93 -3.63
CA VAL A 317 -8.50 17.54 -4.91
C VAL A 317 -7.82 18.90 -5.04
N SER A 318 -7.19 19.17 -6.19
CA SER A 318 -6.56 20.45 -6.46
C SER A 318 -7.33 21.25 -7.50
N VAL A 319 -7.78 22.44 -7.11
CA VAL A 319 -8.39 23.43 -7.99
C VAL A 319 -7.31 24.40 -8.47
N VAL A 320 -6.93 24.31 -9.74
CA VAL A 320 -5.88 25.16 -10.31
C VAL A 320 -6.48 26.37 -11.02
N GLY A 321 -6.12 27.57 -10.55
CA GLY A 321 -6.41 28.83 -11.21
C GLY A 321 -5.30 29.18 -12.21
N HIS A 322 -5.67 29.32 -13.49
CA HIS A 322 -4.74 29.75 -14.54
C HIS A 322 -4.90 31.27 -14.82
N PRO A 323 -3.84 32.07 -14.66
CA PRO A 323 -3.83 33.46 -15.07
C PRO A 323 -3.88 33.57 -16.60
N THR A 324 -4.61 34.57 -17.10
CA THR A 324 -4.66 34.86 -18.54
C THR A 324 -3.73 36.01 -18.95
N SER A 325 -3.02 36.60 -17.98
CA SER A 325 -2.04 37.66 -18.17
C SER A 325 -1.06 37.70 -16.99
N PRO A 326 0.15 38.30 -17.15
CA PRO A 326 1.14 38.41 -16.07
C PRO A 326 0.63 39.10 -14.79
N GLY A 327 -0.33 40.01 -14.89
CA GLY A 327 -1.00 40.63 -13.74
C GLY A 327 -2.24 39.88 -13.22
N GLY A 328 -2.59 38.75 -13.84
CA GLY A 328 -3.82 37.99 -13.58
C GLY A 328 -3.74 36.98 -12.44
N VAL A 329 -2.58 36.80 -11.81
CA VAL A 329 -2.33 35.75 -10.79
C VAL A 329 -3.27 35.88 -9.60
N ALA A 330 -3.41 37.09 -9.04
CA ALA A 330 -4.31 37.34 -7.92
C ALA A 330 -5.78 37.06 -8.26
N LEU A 331 -6.20 37.38 -9.49
CA LEU A 331 -7.56 37.09 -9.96
C LEU A 331 -7.76 35.59 -10.16
N ALA A 332 -6.76 34.88 -10.71
CA ALA A 332 -6.78 33.42 -10.87
C ALA A 332 -6.86 32.69 -9.51
N GLY A 333 -6.15 33.18 -8.49
CA GLY A 333 -6.22 32.64 -7.13
C GLY A 333 -7.60 32.81 -6.51
N ARG A 334 -8.16 34.02 -6.55
CA ARG A 334 -9.54 34.27 -6.04
C ARG A 334 -10.59 33.39 -6.73
N ARG A 335 -10.41 33.13 -8.02
CA ARG A 335 -11.26 32.26 -8.83
C ARG A 335 -11.15 30.79 -8.41
N ALA A 336 -9.93 30.28 -8.21
CA ALA A 336 -9.70 28.94 -7.66
C ALA A 336 -10.31 28.79 -6.26
N SER A 337 -10.19 29.82 -5.41
CA SER A 337 -10.83 29.82 -4.08
C SER A 337 -12.37 29.77 -4.16
N ALA A 338 -12.99 30.51 -5.09
CA ALA A 338 -14.44 30.49 -5.25
C ALA A 338 -14.98 29.12 -5.69
N VAL A 339 -14.23 28.42 -6.55
CA VAL A 339 -14.53 27.04 -6.97
C VAL A 339 -14.36 26.09 -5.79
N ARG A 340 -13.24 26.16 -5.08
CA ARG A 340 -12.97 25.37 -3.87
C ARG A 340 -14.12 25.49 -2.87
N SER A 341 -14.55 26.71 -2.56
CA SER A 341 -15.67 26.93 -1.63
C SER A 341 -16.96 26.27 -2.10
N TYR A 342 -17.31 26.42 -3.38
CA TYR A 342 -18.53 25.81 -3.92
C TYR A 342 -18.44 24.28 -4.00
N LEU A 343 -17.27 23.74 -4.34
CA LEU A 343 -17.00 22.31 -4.37
C LEU A 343 -17.16 21.68 -2.98
N LEU A 344 -16.55 22.27 -1.95
CA LEU A 344 -16.72 21.83 -0.55
C LEU A 344 -18.19 21.85 -0.11
N GLU A 345 -18.98 22.84 -0.55
CA GLU A 345 -20.42 22.91 -0.27
C GLU A 345 -21.20 21.77 -0.96
N ARG A 346 -20.79 21.36 -2.16
CA ARG A 346 -21.39 20.24 -2.89
C ARG A 346 -21.01 18.90 -2.27
N LEU A 347 -19.74 18.70 -1.92
CA LEU A 347 -19.25 17.50 -1.24
C LEU A 347 -19.94 17.31 0.11
N ALA A 348 -20.08 18.39 0.91
CA ALA A 348 -20.79 18.34 2.17
C ALA A 348 -22.28 17.94 2.03
N ARG A 349 -22.93 18.29 0.92
CA ARG A 349 -24.31 17.85 0.60
C ARG A 349 -24.39 16.39 0.16
N LEU A 350 -23.29 15.84 -0.34
CA LEU A 350 -23.14 14.42 -0.65
C LEU A 350 -22.67 13.61 0.56
N HIS A 351 -22.61 14.23 1.74
CA HIS A 351 -22.08 13.65 2.98
C HIS A 351 -20.59 13.29 2.95
N ASP A 352 -19.85 13.76 1.94
CA ASP A 352 -18.41 13.61 1.88
C ASP A 352 -17.72 14.85 2.48
N ARG A 353 -17.18 14.70 3.69
CA ARG A 353 -16.50 15.77 4.44
C ARG A 353 -15.01 15.51 4.64
N GLN A 354 -14.49 14.42 4.09
CA GLN A 354 -13.11 14.00 4.31
C GLN A 354 -12.18 14.52 3.20
N VAL A 355 -12.73 14.87 2.03
CA VAL A 355 -11.96 15.45 0.91
C VAL A 355 -11.29 16.76 1.30
N ILE A 356 -9.97 16.78 1.20
CA ILE A 356 -9.16 17.99 1.27
C ILE A 356 -9.15 18.63 -0.11
N VAL A 357 -9.73 19.82 -0.23
CA VAL A 357 -9.66 20.59 -1.48
C VAL A 357 -8.61 21.70 -1.34
N ALA A 358 -7.59 21.70 -2.19
CA ALA A 358 -6.59 22.77 -2.30
C ALA A 358 -6.96 23.73 -3.44
N ALA A 359 -6.72 25.02 -3.25
CA ALA A 359 -6.81 26.01 -4.34
C ALA A 359 -5.40 26.54 -4.61
N VAL A 360 -4.91 26.33 -5.83
CA VAL A 360 -3.53 26.63 -6.26
C VAL A 360 -3.55 27.55 -7.48
N THR A 361 -2.57 28.46 -7.58
CA THR A 361 -2.36 29.27 -8.78
C THR A 361 -1.17 28.75 -9.57
N GLY A 362 -1.41 28.33 -10.82
CA GLY A 362 -0.34 27.92 -11.73
C GLY A 362 0.17 29.08 -12.58
N SER A 363 1.43 29.06 -13.00
CA SER A 363 1.95 30.01 -13.99
C SER A 363 1.36 29.74 -15.38
N VAL A 364 1.23 30.79 -16.20
CA VAL A 364 0.74 30.69 -17.58
C VAL A 364 1.68 29.80 -18.40
N VAL A 365 1.15 28.77 -19.05
CA VAL A 365 1.84 28.14 -20.19
C VAL A 365 1.93 29.19 -21.29
N THR A 366 3.03 29.93 -21.32
CA THR A 366 3.40 30.78 -22.45
C THR A 366 4.48 30.05 -23.25
N SER A 367 4.06 29.59 -24.42
CA SER A 367 4.83 29.00 -25.52
C SER A 367 5.19 27.51 -25.44
N ARG A 368 4.70 26.76 -26.44
CA ARG A 368 5.45 25.66 -27.05
C ARG A 368 6.62 26.29 -27.81
N SER A 369 7.84 25.92 -27.48
CA SER A 369 8.97 26.04 -28.41
C SER A 369 9.88 24.82 -28.26
N ARG A 370 10.20 24.20 -29.39
CA ARG A 370 11.35 23.30 -29.54
C ARG A 370 12.56 24.18 -29.80
N LEU A 371 13.62 24.06 -29.01
CA LEU A 371 14.98 23.70 -29.46
C LEU A 371 15.96 23.63 -28.28
N ALA A 372 17.02 22.86 -28.54
CA ALA A 372 18.04 22.35 -27.63
C ALA A 372 18.85 23.41 -26.86
N GLY A 373 19.48 22.95 -25.76
CA GLY A 373 20.76 23.48 -25.31
C GLY A 373 20.76 24.23 -23.98
N THR A 374 21.45 23.63 -23.01
CA THR A 374 22.20 24.24 -21.89
C THR A 374 21.46 25.02 -20.79
N ALA A 375 21.42 24.40 -19.61
CA ALA A 375 21.61 24.91 -18.24
C ALA A 375 20.78 26.13 -17.75
N SER A 376 19.99 25.94 -16.68
CA SER A 376 20.41 26.14 -15.28
C SER A 376 19.21 26.12 -14.31
N VAL A 377 19.54 25.79 -13.07
CA VAL A 377 18.71 25.52 -11.88
C VAL A 377 18.21 26.79 -11.21
N SER A 378 17.02 26.77 -10.57
CA SER A 378 16.81 27.14 -9.15
C SER A 378 15.34 27.06 -8.71
N ILE A 379 15.17 26.46 -7.54
CA ILE A 379 13.99 26.31 -6.70
C ILE A 379 13.74 27.63 -5.97
N ASP A 380 12.49 28.02 -5.75
CA ASP A 380 12.10 28.49 -4.41
C ASP A 380 10.60 28.37 -4.14
N VAL A 381 10.34 27.85 -2.94
CA VAL A 381 9.06 27.57 -2.30
C VAL A 381 8.62 28.83 -1.55
N ALA A 382 7.33 29.18 -1.67
CA ALA A 382 6.62 29.94 -0.66
C ALA A 382 5.14 29.54 -0.66
#